data_AF-A0A1M6W3A9-F1
#
_entry.id   AF-A0A1M6W3A9-F1
#
_cell.length_a   1.000
_cell.length_b   1.000
_cell.length_c   1.000
_cell.angle_alpha   90.00
_cell.angle_beta   90.00
_cell.angle_gamma   90.00
#
_symmetry.space_group_name_H-M   'P 1'
#
loop_
_entity.id
_entity.type
_entity.pdbx_description
1 polymer ?
#
loop_
_entity_poly.entity_id
_entity_poly.type
_entity_poly.pdbx_seq_one_letter_code
_entity_poly.pdbx_strand_id
1 'polypeptide(L)'
;GMPYVSSDTDGIFGGKAKTYTRDLQWKTFIPTMINMSGWAQKDKQPWIYGEPYTSINRKYLKLRQALTPYMYTTAAESYKTGAPIDRAMVWEFQNDPITRGKDTQYQFMLGKDILVAPIYEGDTDDITKPDIRNGIYFPKDTRWFDFWTGKQYEGGKFLNGYKADISTLPVFIKAGAIIPMYPEANYDGEKMPGDKYPLTLNIYPYGNSEYSLYEDDGNTKEHRTGKYAITKIQVSAPTEETGKATIKVNPTEGSYDGMPSARKHEFVIHTKVDPEKVIVKPGEGVHELKKVANKEEFEKTECCSWYFDANEQGGVVRVKTKATLVAQPLEIELDRFNNDIEKVDESLVKPSVPENIFISDVKDNELTINWSNVKDATSYDLMIDGKIYTNVTNPFIHKELQSVSKYKYKVRAVNETKVGDWSEEVVGETAPDRNLNLVDKSELKATASSEHPSYGINQAFDGSFSSLWFVDWNEKEKIGKPYEVKVDMVKPYDINKIIYHPVEKGYAGVWQTINLYASTDGKEYKKVLENVQLQDTGLPQEIKFETVKGAVSFKIEIVKAIKGYCSAAEIQIFKDNGEVVAPEEDVTADKKVDINDLNFMVNYYRV
;
A
#
# COMPACT_ATOMS: atom_id res chain seq x y z
N GLY A 1 -2.84 -14.51 -16.81
CA GLY A 1 -3.89 -13.59 -17.29
C GLY A 1 -5.24 -14.00 -16.74
N MET A 2 -5.48 -13.79 -15.45
CA MET A 2 -6.80 -13.92 -14.83
C MET A 2 -7.26 -12.50 -14.46
N PRO A 3 -7.95 -11.78 -15.38
CA PRO A 3 -8.19 -10.35 -15.23
C PRO A 3 -9.34 -10.03 -14.29
N TYR A 4 -10.14 -11.02 -13.88
CA TYR A 4 -11.18 -10.89 -12.87
C TYR A 4 -10.70 -11.57 -11.58
N VAL A 5 -9.96 -10.82 -10.76
CA VAL A 5 -9.53 -11.24 -9.44
C VAL A 5 -10.27 -10.46 -8.36
N SER A 6 -10.57 -11.11 -7.25
CA SER A 6 -11.23 -10.50 -6.09
C SER A 6 -11.00 -11.36 -4.85
N SER A 7 -11.35 -10.80 -3.69
CA SER A 7 -11.50 -11.50 -2.42
C SER A 7 -12.76 -11.00 -1.70
N ASP A 8 -13.21 -11.73 -0.67
CA ASP A 8 -14.36 -11.34 0.15
C ASP A 8 -14.08 -10.02 0.89
N THR A 9 -14.96 -9.03 0.76
CA THR A 9 -14.87 -7.77 1.50
C THR A 9 -14.88 -8.04 3.00
N ASP A 10 -13.84 -7.60 3.72
CA ASP A 10 -13.60 -7.83 5.15
C ASP A 10 -13.44 -9.32 5.55
N GLY A 11 -13.24 -10.21 4.57
CA GLY A 11 -13.15 -11.65 4.77
C GLY A 11 -14.47 -12.32 5.17
N ILE A 12 -14.57 -13.62 4.90
CA ILE A 12 -15.72 -14.46 5.27
C ILE A 12 -15.83 -14.68 6.79
N PHE A 13 -14.71 -14.67 7.51
CA PHE A 13 -14.61 -14.83 8.96
C PHE A 13 -14.19 -13.51 9.64
N GLY A 14 -14.52 -13.35 10.91
CA GLY A 14 -14.11 -12.18 11.70
C GLY A 14 -14.65 -10.86 11.15
N GLY A 15 -13.89 -9.78 11.31
CA GLY A 15 -14.22 -8.45 10.76
C GLY A 15 -14.32 -7.34 11.79
N LYS A 16 -13.88 -6.13 11.40
CA LYS A 16 -13.98 -4.90 12.20
C LYS A 16 -14.48 -3.75 11.32
N ALA A 17 -15.08 -2.73 11.93
CA ALA A 17 -15.64 -1.59 11.20
C ALA A 17 -14.61 -0.85 10.34
N LYS A 18 -13.41 -0.61 10.90
CA LYS A 18 -12.30 0.05 10.20
C LYS A 18 -11.77 -0.80 9.05
N THR A 19 -11.49 -2.09 9.29
CA THR A 19 -10.98 -3.01 8.24
C THR A 19 -11.98 -3.19 7.12
N TYR A 20 -13.27 -3.35 7.43
CA TYR A 20 -14.33 -3.44 6.41
C TYR A 20 -14.34 -2.21 5.51
N THR A 21 -14.27 -1.03 6.11
CA THR A 21 -14.30 0.24 5.38
C THR A 21 -13.06 0.42 4.52
N ARG A 22 -11.86 0.15 5.07
CA ARG A 22 -10.60 0.22 4.30
C ARG A 22 -10.57 -0.80 3.16
N ASP A 23 -11.07 -2.01 3.39
CA ASP A 23 -11.10 -3.06 2.38
C ASP A 23 -12.09 -2.76 1.25
N LEU A 24 -13.31 -2.30 1.58
CA LEU A 24 -14.29 -1.86 0.60
C LEU A 24 -13.77 -0.69 -0.24
N GLN A 25 -13.07 0.27 0.38
CA GLN A 25 -12.52 1.44 -0.29
C GLN A 25 -11.61 1.08 -1.46
N TRP A 26 -10.60 0.22 -1.26
CA TRP A 26 -9.71 -0.13 -2.37
C TRP A 26 -10.36 -1.10 -3.35
N LYS A 27 -11.25 -1.98 -2.87
CA LYS A 27 -12.02 -2.90 -3.75
C LYS A 27 -12.99 -2.17 -4.67
N THR A 28 -13.34 -0.91 -4.40
CA THR A 28 -14.05 -0.06 -5.36
C THR A 28 -13.32 0.00 -6.71
N PHE A 29 -12.00 -0.18 -6.72
CA PHE A 29 -11.15 -0.02 -7.90
C PHE A 29 -10.65 -1.35 -8.51
N ILE A 30 -11.21 -2.49 -8.12
CA ILE A 30 -10.86 -3.81 -8.70
C ILE A 30 -12.06 -4.41 -9.46
N PRO A 31 -11.88 -5.38 -10.37
CA PRO A 31 -12.94 -5.78 -11.31
C PRO A 31 -14.15 -6.43 -10.65
N THR A 32 -14.00 -7.07 -9.49
CA THR A 32 -15.10 -7.73 -8.78
C THR A 32 -15.08 -7.39 -7.30
N MET A 33 -16.26 -7.25 -6.70
CA MET A 33 -16.43 -6.99 -5.27
C MET A 33 -17.48 -7.95 -4.74
N ILE A 34 -17.17 -8.65 -3.65
CA ILE A 34 -17.99 -9.75 -3.13
C ILE A 34 -18.22 -9.52 -1.63
N ASN A 35 -19.48 -9.42 -1.22
CA ASN A 35 -19.87 -9.51 0.18
C ASN A 35 -20.25 -10.97 0.47
N MET A 36 -19.33 -11.74 1.02
CA MET A 36 -19.55 -13.14 1.36
C MET A 36 -19.98 -13.28 2.82
N SER A 37 -21.26 -13.53 3.04
CA SER A 37 -21.86 -13.59 4.37
C SER A 37 -22.34 -15.00 4.75
N GLY A 38 -22.58 -15.21 6.05
CA GLY A 38 -23.15 -16.44 6.60
C GLY A 38 -22.26 -17.19 7.60
N TRP A 39 -20.99 -16.80 7.74
CA TRP A 39 -20.00 -17.51 8.57
C TRP A 39 -19.33 -16.66 9.65
N ALA A 40 -19.45 -15.33 9.58
CA ALA A 40 -19.05 -14.43 10.64
C ALA A 40 -20.20 -14.19 11.63
N GLN A 41 -19.88 -13.74 12.85
CA GLN A 41 -20.89 -13.39 13.87
C GLN A 41 -21.79 -12.23 13.44
N LYS A 42 -21.30 -11.34 12.57
CA LYS A 42 -22.05 -10.23 11.97
C LYS A 42 -22.15 -10.42 10.47
N ASP A 43 -23.30 -10.09 9.90
CA ASP A 43 -23.51 -10.06 8.45
C ASP A 43 -22.55 -9.07 7.77
N LYS A 44 -22.14 -9.35 6.53
CA LYS A 44 -21.12 -8.60 5.78
C LYS A 44 -21.71 -7.49 4.90
N GLN A 45 -22.80 -6.86 5.37
CA GLN A 45 -23.44 -5.75 4.67
C GLN A 45 -22.69 -4.43 4.89
N PRO A 46 -22.62 -3.54 3.89
CA PRO A 46 -21.84 -2.30 3.97
C PRO A 46 -22.37 -1.27 4.97
N TRP A 47 -23.54 -1.50 5.56
CA TRP A 47 -24.14 -0.65 6.60
C TRP A 47 -24.07 -1.25 8.01
N ILE A 48 -23.53 -2.45 8.18
CA ILE A 48 -23.65 -3.22 9.44
C ILE A 48 -23.02 -2.54 10.65
N TYR A 49 -21.99 -1.71 10.42
CA TYR A 49 -21.24 -1.01 11.48
C TYR A 49 -21.77 0.39 11.80
N GLY A 50 -22.86 0.85 11.16
CA GLY A 50 -23.44 2.16 11.40
C GLY A 50 -22.56 3.33 10.94
N GLU A 51 -22.91 4.54 11.34
CA GLU A 51 -22.14 5.74 11.02
C GLU A 51 -20.84 5.84 11.84
N PRO A 52 -19.75 6.41 11.29
CA PRO A 52 -19.65 7.05 9.96
C PRO A 52 -19.41 6.06 8.80
N TYR A 53 -19.23 4.77 9.08
CA TYR A 53 -18.82 3.77 8.11
C TYR A 53 -19.85 3.56 6.99
N THR A 54 -21.14 3.54 7.32
CA THR A 54 -22.22 3.39 6.35
C THR A 54 -22.17 4.45 5.25
N SER A 55 -22.01 5.72 5.61
CA SER A 55 -21.95 6.80 4.62
C SER A 55 -20.67 6.79 3.82
N ILE A 56 -19.55 6.39 4.42
CA ILE A 56 -18.28 6.20 3.71
C ILE A 56 -18.41 5.05 2.70
N ASN A 57 -18.87 3.88 3.12
CA ASN A 57 -19.05 2.73 2.24
C ASN A 57 -19.98 3.05 1.08
N ARG A 58 -21.09 3.77 1.33
CA ARG A 58 -21.99 4.27 0.28
C ARG A 58 -21.24 5.16 -0.72
N LYS A 59 -20.45 6.13 -0.27
CA LYS A 59 -19.65 7.01 -1.14
C LYS A 59 -18.79 6.20 -2.12
N TYR A 60 -18.10 5.17 -1.64
CA TYR A 60 -17.21 4.35 -2.47
C TYR A 60 -17.97 3.40 -3.42
N LEU A 61 -19.11 2.85 -3.00
CA LEU A 61 -19.98 2.06 -3.88
C LEU A 61 -20.60 2.93 -4.99
N LYS A 62 -20.98 4.17 -4.67
CA LYS A 62 -21.46 5.15 -5.65
C LYS A 62 -20.37 5.57 -6.63
N LEU A 63 -19.14 5.80 -6.15
CA LEU A 63 -17.99 6.07 -7.01
C LEU A 63 -17.72 4.90 -7.97
N ARG A 64 -17.80 3.66 -7.48
CA ARG A 64 -17.68 2.47 -8.34
C ARG A 64 -18.70 2.49 -9.48
N GLN A 65 -19.97 2.72 -9.15
CA GLN A 65 -21.05 2.80 -10.15
C GLN A 65 -20.83 3.93 -11.16
N ALA A 66 -20.32 5.08 -10.70
CA ALA A 66 -19.98 6.17 -11.59
C ALA A 66 -18.80 5.82 -12.52
N LEU A 67 -17.82 5.02 -12.07
CA LEU A 67 -16.65 4.59 -12.86
C LEU A 67 -16.94 3.45 -13.86
N THR A 68 -18.17 2.93 -13.92
CA THR A 68 -18.57 1.85 -14.84
C THR A 68 -18.06 2.02 -16.28
N PRO A 69 -18.23 3.16 -16.99
CA PRO A 69 -17.75 3.28 -18.37
C PRO A 69 -16.22 3.17 -18.51
N TYR A 70 -15.45 3.65 -17.53
CA TYR A 70 -13.99 3.51 -17.51
C TYR A 70 -13.59 2.03 -17.27
N MET A 71 -14.18 1.40 -16.26
CA MET A 71 -13.92 0.00 -15.94
C MET A 71 -14.38 -0.94 -17.07
N TYR A 72 -15.51 -0.64 -17.72
CA TYR A 72 -16.07 -1.44 -18.81
C TYR A 72 -15.23 -1.35 -20.08
N THR A 73 -14.69 -0.17 -20.39
CA THR A 73 -13.70 -0.02 -21.46
C THR A 73 -12.45 -0.84 -21.18
N THR A 74 -11.96 -0.82 -19.93
CA THR A 74 -10.81 -1.61 -19.51
C THR A 74 -11.10 -3.12 -19.58
N ALA A 75 -12.32 -3.53 -19.25
CA ALA A 75 -12.77 -4.92 -19.38
C ALA A 75 -12.86 -5.36 -20.86
N ALA A 76 -13.30 -4.48 -21.76
CA ALA A 76 -13.31 -4.76 -23.20
C ALA A 76 -11.88 -4.89 -23.77
N GLU A 77 -10.93 -4.08 -23.29
CA GLU A 77 -9.50 -4.27 -23.59
C GLU A 77 -9.02 -5.64 -23.12
N SER A 78 -9.34 -6.00 -21.88
CA SER A 78 -8.98 -7.30 -21.29
C SER A 78 -9.55 -8.48 -22.09
N TYR A 79 -10.81 -8.40 -22.54
CA TYR A 79 -11.40 -9.40 -23.43
C TYR A 79 -10.63 -9.53 -24.76
N LYS A 80 -10.18 -8.41 -25.34
CA LYS A 80 -9.50 -8.40 -26.65
C LYS A 80 -8.04 -8.83 -26.57
N THR A 81 -7.31 -8.47 -25.52
CA THR A 81 -5.85 -8.58 -25.45
C THR A 81 -5.35 -9.49 -24.33
N GLY A 82 -6.20 -9.82 -23.35
CA GLY A 82 -5.81 -10.49 -22.11
C GLY A 82 -5.14 -9.56 -21.09
N ALA A 83 -5.08 -8.24 -21.34
CA ALA A 83 -4.55 -7.27 -20.39
C ALA A 83 -5.32 -7.31 -19.05
N PRO A 84 -4.66 -7.13 -17.90
CA PRO A 84 -5.34 -7.05 -16.62
C PRO A 84 -6.10 -5.72 -16.47
N ILE A 85 -7.16 -5.73 -15.64
CA ILE A 85 -7.96 -4.54 -15.34
C ILE A 85 -7.27 -3.73 -14.24
N ASP A 86 -6.97 -4.37 -13.12
CA ASP A 86 -6.03 -3.92 -12.10
C ASP A 86 -4.61 -4.40 -12.44
N ARG A 87 -3.68 -3.47 -12.61
CA ARG A 87 -2.36 -3.70 -13.21
C ARG A 87 -1.27 -3.41 -12.18
N ALA A 88 -0.32 -4.31 -12.06
CA ALA A 88 0.93 -4.02 -11.36
C ALA A 88 1.64 -2.83 -12.03
N MET A 89 2.36 -2.01 -11.27
CA MET A 89 3.01 -0.80 -11.81
C MET A 89 3.93 -1.13 -13.00
N VAL A 90 4.66 -2.25 -12.96
CA VAL A 90 5.52 -2.70 -14.08
C VAL A 90 4.77 -2.87 -15.39
N TRP A 91 3.47 -3.18 -15.38
CA TRP A 91 2.70 -3.35 -16.61
C TRP A 91 2.65 -2.05 -17.43
N GLU A 92 2.42 -0.93 -16.75
CA GLU A 92 2.33 0.40 -17.39
C GLU A 92 3.71 1.08 -17.53
N PHE A 93 4.68 0.72 -16.69
CA PHE A 93 5.94 1.44 -16.54
C PHE A 93 7.16 0.52 -16.60
N GLN A 94 7.19 -0.40 -17.57
CA GLN A 94 8.22 -1.46 -17.71
C GLN A 94 9.67 -0.94 -17.70
N ASN A 95 9.89 0.26 -18.23
CA ASN A 95 11.21 0.89 -18.32
C ASN A 95 11.70 1.49 -17.01
N ASP A 96 10.83 1.62 -16.01
CA ASP A 96 11.17 2.10 -14.68
C ASP A 96 11.54 0.93 -13.76
N PRO A 97 12.83 0.74 -13.39
CA PRO A 97 13.25 -0.43 -12.62
C PRO A 97 12.60 -0.55 -11.25
N ILE A 98 12.17 0.56 -10.65
CA ILE A 98 11.52 0.57 -9.32
C ILE A 98 10.21 -0.23 -9.37
N THR A 99 9.50 -0.18 -10.48
CA THR A 99 8.17 -0.81 -10.62
C THR A 99 8.20 -2.33 -10.72
N ARG A 100 9.40 -2.91 -10.90
CA ARG A 100 9.63 -4.36 -11.02
C ARG A 100 9.78 -5.07 -9.67
N GLY A 101 10.07 -4.30 -8.62
CA GLY A 101 10.39 -4.81 -7.29
C GLY A 101 9.23 -4.73 -6.30
N LYS A 102 9.55 -4.99 -5.03
CA LYS A 102 8.60 -4.90 -3.90
C LYS A 102 8.21 -3.47 -3.53
N ASP A 103 8.98 -2.47 -3.99
CA ASP A 103 8.75 -1.05 -3.73
C ASP A 103 7.33 -0.59 -4.12
N THR A 104 6.71 -1.25 -5.11
CA THR A 104 5.37 -0.93 -5.59
C THR A 104 4.33 -2.01 -5.30
N GLN A 105 4.59 -2.95 -4.38
CA GLN A 105 3.69 -4.09 -4.12
C GLN A 105 2.33 -3.68 -3.51
N TYR A 106 2.30 -2.52 -2.82
CA TYR A 106 1.11 -2.02 -2.12
C TYR A 106 0.38 -0.90 -2.88
N GLN A 107 0.55 -0.84 -4.19
CA GLN A 107 -0.16 0.06 -5.08
C GLN A 107 -0.36 -0.59 -6.44
N PHE A 108 -1.38 -0.17 -7.17
CA PHE A 108 -1.68 -0.70 -8.49
C PHE A 108 -2.35 0.36 -9.36
N MET A 109 -2.44 0.07 -10.66
CA MET A 109 -3.16 0.88 -11.64
C MET A 109 -4.53 0.26 -11.93
N LEU A 110 -5.61 1.02 -11.87
CA LEU A 110 -6.88 0.67 -12.50
C LEU A 110 -6.87 1.22 -13.94
N GLY A 111 -6.80 0.32 -14.91
CA GLY A 111 -6.50 0.69 -16.30
C GLY A 111 -5.15 1.42 -16.40
N LYS A 112 -5.04 2.40 -17.29
CA LYS A 112 -3.79 3.16 -17.54
C LYS A 112 -3.69 4.47 -16.76
N ASP A 113 -4.79 4.96 -16.19
CA ASP A 113 -4.92 6.35 -15.76
C ASP A 113 -5.06 6.55 -14.24
N ILE A 114 -5.44 5.52 -13.46
CA ILE A 114 -5.78 5.65 -12.04
C ILE A 114 -4.84 4.82 -11.18
N LEU A 115 -4.00 5.44 -10.35
CA LEU A 115 -3.16 4.79 -9.35
C LEU A 115 -3.91 4.71 -8.02
N VAL A 116 -4.00 3.52 -7.45
CA VAL A 116 -4.66 3.25 -6.17
C VAL A 116 -3.60 2.76 -5.19
N ALA A 117 -3.50 3.41 -4.02
CA ALA A 117 -2.55 3.06 -2.97
C ALA A 117 -3.30 2.75 -1.65
N PRO A 118 -3.76 1.49 -1.46
CA PRO A 118 -4.47 1.05 -0.26
C PRO A 118 -3.79 1.43 1.05
N ILE A 119 -4.62 1.70 2.07
CA ILE A 119 -4.20 1.70 3.48
C ILE A 119 -4.19 0.24 3.93
N TYR A 120 -3.01 -0.32 4.17
CA TYR A 120 -2.83 -1.72 4.54
C TYR A 120 -2.22 -1.89 5.95
N GLU A 121 -1.71 -0.81 6.54
CA GLU A 121 -1.18 -0.73 7.90
C GLU A 121 -1.89 0.40 8.66
N GLY A 122 -2.11 0.20 9.96
CA GLY A 122 -2.68 1.21 10.84
C GLY A 122 -2.41 0.88 12.30
N ASP A 123 -1.84 1.84 13.03
CA ASP A 123 -1.34 1.65 14.40
C ASP A 123 -2.45 1.63 15.46
N THR A 124 -3.68 1.98 15.09
CA THR A 124 -4.79 2.11 16.04
C THR A 124 -6.16 1.96 15.37
N ASP A 125 -7.15 1.48 16.14
CA ASP A 125 -8.57 1.49 15.76
C ASP A 125 -9.22 2.89 15.96
N ASP A 126 -8.48 3.89 16.47
CA ASP A 126 -8.93 5.28 16.62
C ASP A 126 -9.07 5.99 15.26
N ILE A 127 -10.31 6.13 14.80
CA ILE A 127 -10.67 6.78 13.53
C ILE A 127 -10.71 8.31 13.60
N THR A 128 -10.47 8.92 14.77
CA THR A 128 -10.38 10.39 14.91
C THR A 128 -9.06 10.95 14.41
N LYS A 129 -8.09 10.06 14.14
CA LYS A 129 -6.78 10.37 13.58
C LYS A 129 -6.65 9.75 12.19
N PRO A 130 -5.98 10.44 11.25
CA PRO A 130 -5.71 9.87 9.94
C PRO A 130 -4.75 8.69 10.06
N ASP A 131 -4.97 7.68 9.22
CA ASP A 131 -3.94 6.70 8.91
C ASP A 131 -2.82 7.37 8.10
N ILE A 132 -1.58 6.93 8.30
CA ILE A 132 -0.42 7.46 7.58
C ILE A 132 0.04 6.45 6.54
N ARG A 133 -0.06 6.81 5.25
CA ARG A 133 0.44 5.99 4.15
C ARG A 133 1.82 6.49 3.70
N ASN A 134 2.81 5.62 3.84
CA ASN A 134 4.20 5.85 3.44
C ASN A 134 4.56 5.03 2.20
N GLY A 135 5.50 5.49 1.37
CA GLY A 135 5.98 4.74 0.20
C GLY A 135 4.96 4.63 -0.94
N ILE A 136 4.29 5.73 -1.31
CA ILE A 136 3.50 5.77 -2.55
C ILE A 136 4.42 6.22 -3.68
N TYR A 137 4.76 5.34 -4.60
CA TYR A 137 5.65 5.62 -5.70
C TYR A 137 4.92 6.23 -6.90
N PHE A 138 5.42 7.37 -7.40
CA PHE A 138 5.02 7.91 -8.69
C PHE A 138 6.11 7.57 -9.73
N PRO A 139 5.79 6.85 -10.82
CA PRO A 139 6.75 6.48 -11.87
C PRO A 139 7.48 7.66 -12.49
N LYS A 140 8.70 7.46 -12.96
CA LYS A 140 9.48 8.54 -13.63
C LYS A 140 8.75 9.12 -14.85
N ASP A 141 9.05 10.38 -15.15
CA ASP A 141 8.54 11.10 -16.33
C ASP A 141 7.00 11.14 -16.40
N THR A 142 6.34 11.19 -15.24
CA THR A 142 4.89 11.32 -15.12
C THR A 142 4.51 12.43 -14.14
N ARG A 143 3.29 12.93 -14.27
CA ARG A 143 2.66 13.84 -13.30
C ARG A 143 1.35 13.24 -12.84
N TRP A 144 1.02 13.42 -11.57
CA TRP A 144 -0.15 12.84 -10.92
C TRP A 144 -0.94 13.90 -10.18
N PHE A 145 -2.25 13.71 -10.09
CA PHE A 145 -3.18 14.53 -9.32
C PHE A 145 -3.80 13.66 -8.23
N ASP A 146 -3.75 14.08 -6.97
CA ASP A 146 -4.59 13.46 -5.94
C ASP A 146 -6.06 13.65 -6.32
N PHE A 147 -6.81 12.55 -6.37
CA PHE A 147 -8.18 12.53 -6.86
C PHE A 147 -9.13 13.36 -5.98
N TRP A 148 -8.84 13.56 -4.69
CA TRP A 148 -9.74 14.24 -3.77
C TRP A 148 -9.45 15.73 -3.66
N THR A 149 -8.18 16.10 -3.74
CA THR A 149 -7.70 17.46 -3.47
C THR A 149 -7.22 18.18 -4.72
N GLY A 150 -6.92 17.44 -5.79
CA GLY A 150 -6.27 17.95 -7.00
C GLY A 150 -4.81 18.34 -6.83
N LYS A 151 -4.21 18.08 -5.65
CA LYS A 151 -2.79 18.34 -5.42
C LYS A 151 -1.95 17.55 -6.41
N GLN A 152 -0.97 18.22 -7.03
CA GLN A 152 -0.11 17.64 -8.04
C GLN A 152 1.16 17.03 -7.43
N TYR A 153 1.64 15.95 -8.04
CA TYR A 153 2.86 15.24 -7.69
C TYR A 153 3.67 14.94 -8.93
N GLU A 154 4.97 15.24 -8.86
CA GLU A 154 5.95 14.86 -9.89
C GLU A 154 6.40 13.42 -9.70
N GLY A 155 6.64 12.75 -10.83
CA GLY A 155 7.13 11.38 -10.91
C GLY A 155 8.58 11.21 -10.44
N GLY A 156 9.00 9.94 -10.37
CA GLY A 156 10.32 9.51 -9.94
C GLY A 156 10.56 9.57 -8.43
N LYS A 157 9.51 9.70 -7.62
CA LYS A 157 9.59 9.94 -6.18
C LYS A 157 8.58 9.09 -5.41
N PHE A 158 8.92 8.74 -4.18
CA PHE A 158 8.04 8.11 -3.20
C PHE A 158 7.45 9.17 -2.27
N LEU A 159 6.13 9.30 -2.22
CA LEU A 159 5.45 10.11 -1.23
C LEU A 159 5.31 9.37 0.10
N ASN A 160 5.71 10.02 1.18
CA ASN A 160 5.49 9.56 2.55
C ASN A 160 4.54 10.49 3.30
N GLY A 161 4.07 10.05 4.47
CA GLY A 161 3.28 10.88 5.35
C GLY A 161 1.90 11.26 4.81
N TYR A 162 1.35 10.54 3.82
CA TYR A 162 0.03 10.85 3.30
C TYR A 162 -1.02 10.59 4.38
N LYS A 163 -1.71 11.64 4.80
CA LYS A 163 -2.75 11.58 5.83
C LYS A 163 -4.08 11.18 5.20
N ALA A 164 -4.53 9.97 5.53
CA ALA A 164 -5.79 9.42 5.05
C ALA A 164 -6.76 9.26 6.22
N ASP A 165 -7.71 10.19 6.38
CA ASP A 165 -8.84 10.00 7.29
C ASP A 165 -9.63 8.73 6.90
N ILE A 166 -10.48 8.22 7.81
CA ILE A 166 -11.27 7.00 7.56
C ILE A 166 -12.14 7.09 6.28
N SER A 167 -12.49 8.29 5.82
CA SER A 167 -13.30 8.52 4.62
C SER A 167 -12.50 8.62 3.30
N THR A 168 -11.17 8.56 3.37
CA THR A 168 -10.26 8.87 2.25
C THR A 168 -9.30 7.71 2.00
N LEU A 169 -9.29 7.21 0.77
CA LEU A 169 -8.31 6.27 0.23
C LEU A 169 -7.36 7.05 -0.69
N PRO A 170 -6.03 6.89 -0.60
CA PRO A 170 -5.11 7.52 -1.56
C PRO A 170 -5.37 7.00 -2.99
N VAL A 171 -5.82 7.90 -3.87
CA VAL A 171 -6.09 7.65 -5.29
C VAL A 171 -5.52 8.81 -6.09
N PHE A 172 -4.77 8.50 -7.14
CA PHE A 172 -4.07 9.50 -7.95
C PHE A 172 -4.37 9.30 -9.42
N ILE A 173 -4.63 10.38 -10.13
CA ILE A 173 -4.96 10.39 -11.55
C ILE A 173 -3.76 10.87 -12.34
N LYS A 174 -3.37 10.11 -13.36
CA LYS A 174 -2.27 10.46 -14.24
C LYS A 174 -2.63 11.71 -15.06
N ALA A 175 -1.70 12.64 -15.19
CA ALA A 175 -1.86 13.79 -16.07
C ALA A 175 -2.11 13.33 -17.52
N GLY A 176 -3.09 13.92 -18.19
CA GLY A 176 -3.58 13.51 -19.50
C GLY A 176 -4.79 12.57 -19.46
N ALA A 177 -5.17 12.06 -18.29
CA ALA A 177 -6.30 11.14 -18.15
C ALA A 177 -7.65 11.75 -18.58
N ILE A 178 -8.47 10.91 -19.20
CA ILE A 178 -9.87 11.20 -19.55
C ILE A 178 -10.70 10.07 -18.94
N ILE A 179 -11.43 10.37 -17.86
CA ILE A 179 -12.18 9.39 -17.10
C ILE A 179 -13.67 9.59 -17.38
N PRO A 180 -14.29 8.80 -18.27
CA PRO A 180 -15.73 8.81 -18.44
C PRO A 180 -16.39 8.30 -17.16
N MET A 181 -17.52 8.90 -16.79
CA MET A 181 -18.29 8.54 -15.61
C MET A 181 -19.79 8.62 -15.88
N TYR A 182 -20.53 7.64 -15.38
CA TYR A 182 -21.99 7.67 -15.33
C TYR A 182 -22.46 8.54 -14.16
N PRO A 183 -23.72 9.02 -14.20
CA PRO A 183 -24.32 9.64 -13.03
C PRO A 183 -24.43 8.65 -11.87
N GLU A 184 -24.49 9.20 -10.67
CA GLU A 184 -24.64 8.38 -9.48
C GLU A 184 -25.91 7.50 -9.53
N ALA A 185 -25.72 6.18 -9.43
CA ALA A 185 -26.75 5.15 -9.52
C ALA A 185 -26.59 4.09 -8.41
N ASN A 186 -27.65 3.32 -8.13
CA ASN A 186 -27.68 2.22 -7.17
C ASN A 186 -27.33 0.86 -7.81
N TYR A 187 -27.64 0.71 -9.09
CA TYR A 187 -27.41 -0.48 -9.89
C TYR A 187 -27.21 -0.09 -11.35
N ASP A 188 -26.58 -0.99 -12.11
CA ASP A 188 -26.36 -0.78 -13.54
C ASP A 188 -27.70 -0.69 -14.30
N GLY A 189 -27.82 0.27 -15.22
CA GLY A 189 -29.08 0.53 -15.93
C GLY A 189 -30.04 1.54 -15.27
N GLU A 190 -29.87 1.92 -14.00
CA GLU A 190 -30.80 2.88 -13.33
C GLU A 190 -30.77 4.27 -13.99
N LYS A 191 -29.58 4.74 -14.34
CA LYS A 191 -29.33 6.07 -14.94
C LYS A 191 -28.30 5.99 -16.07
N MET A 192 -28.72 5.48 -17.21
CA MET A 192 -27.86 5.36 -18.39
C MET A 192 -27.66 6.69 -19.12
N PRO A 193 -26.44 7.05 -19.54
CA PRO A 193 -26.20 8.24 -20.34
C PRO A 193 -26.98 8.27 -21.66
N GLY A 194 -27.48 9.45 -22.01
CA GLY A 194 -28.30 9.70 -23.20
C GLY A 194 -28.91 11.10 -23.14
N ASP A 195 -30.19 11.23 -23.48
CA ASP A 195 -30.89 12.52 -23.46
C ASP A 195 -31.27 12.99 -22.04
N LYS A 196 -31.52 12.06 -21.11
CA LYS A 196 -31.95 12.39 -19.74
C LYS A 196 -30.78 12.61 -18.81
N TYR A 197 -29.76 11.77 -18.93
CA TYR A 197 -28.64 11.66 -18.02
C TYR A 197 -27.34 11.92 -18.79
N PRO A 198 -26.44 12.78 -18.31
CA PRO A 198 -25.21 13.07 -19.04
C PRO A 198 -24.18 11.94 -18.88
N LEU A 199 -23.32 11.78 -19.87
CA LEU A 199 -22.01 11.16 -19.67
C LEU A 199 -21.06 12.25 -19.18
N THR A 200 -20.49 12.06 -17.99
CA THR A 200 -19.49 12.97 -17.46
C THR A 200 -18.12 12.58 -17.98
N LEU A 201 -17.36 13.52 -18.53
CA LEU A 201 -15.94 13.34 -18.86
C LEU A 201 -15.13 14.12 -17.82
N ASN A 202 -14.51 13.41 -16.88
CA ASN A 202 -13.59 13.99 -15.92
C ASN A 202 -12.16 13.97 -16.49
N ILE A 203 -11.62 15.14 -16.79
CA ILE A 203 -10.45 15.32 -17.65
C ILE A 203 -9.37 16.05 -16.88
N TYR A 204 -8.15 15.51 -16.95
CA TYR A 204 -6.95 16.09 -16.39
C TYR A 204 -6.02 16.50 -17.55
N PRO A 205 -6.26 17.62 -18.26
CA PRO A 205 -5.56 17.91 -19.50
C PRO A 205 -4.05 18.08 -19.26
N TYR A 206 -3.25 17.47 -20.13
CA TYR A 206 -1.78 17.60 -20.14
C TYR A 206 -1.25 17.09 -21.47
N GLY A 207 -0.64 17.98 -22.27
CA GLY A 207 -0.15 17.63 -23.60
C GLY A 207 -1.25 17.13 -24.52
N ASN A 208 -0.88 16.20 -25.40
CA ASN A 208 -1.84 15.48 -26.24
C ASN A 208 -2.17 14.13 -25.58
N SER A 209 -3.46 13.87 -25.34
CA SER A 209 -3.92 12.61 -24.78
C SER A 209 -5.21 12.12 -25.44
N GLU A 210 -5.51 10.83 -25.29
CA GLU A 210 -6.71 10.23 -25.86
C GLU A 210 -7.26 9.06 -25.05
N TYR A 211 -8.56 8.83 -25.23
CA TYR A 211 -9.31 7.74 -24.65
C TYR A 211 -10.34 7.21 -25.64
N SER A 212 -10.47 5.89 -25.76
CA SER A 212 -11.43 5.25 -26.67
C SER A 212 -12.50 4.55 -25.85
N LEU A 213 -13.62 5.25 -25.62
CA LEU A 213 -14.74 4.72 -24.85
C LEU A 213 -15.41 3.57 -25.60
N TYR A 214 -15.49 2.41 -24.96
CA TYR A 214 -16.18 1.23 -25.48
C TYR A 214 -17.57 1.10 -24.84
N GLU A 215 -18.58 0.82 -25.67
CA GLU A 215 -19.95 0.58 -25.25
C GLU A 215 -20.56 -0.58 -26.06
N ASP A 216 -21.38 -1.41 -25.43
CA ASP A 216 -22.25 -2.40 -26.08
C ASP A 216 -23.57 -2.51 -25.30
N ASP A 217 -24.37 -3.56 -25.55
CA ASP A 217 -25.65 -3.75 -24.85
C ASP A 217 -25.53 -4.18 -23.37
N GLY A 218 -24.32 -4.45 -22.88
CA GLY A 218 -24.00 -4.84 -21.51
C GLY A 218 -24.48 -6.23 -21.07
N ASN A 219 -25.22 -6.97 -21.91
CA ASN A 219 -26.01 -8.12 -21.48
C ASN A 219 -25.81 -9.37 -22.34
N THR A 220 -25.63 -9.21 -23.66
CA THR A 220 -25.57 -10.34 -24.59
C THR A 220 -24.13 -10.65 -25.01
N LYS A 221 -23.99 -11.63 -25.92
CA LYS A 221 -22.70 -12.00 -26.53
C LYS A 221 -22.51 -11.37 -27.92
N GLU A 222 -23.36 -10.43 -28.31
CA GLU A 222 -23.32 -9.85 -29.67
C GLU A 222 -22.09 -8.97 -29.94
N HIS A 223 -21.41 -8.48 -28.89
CA HIS A 223 -20.10 -7.84 -29.05
C HIS A 223 -19.09 -8.73 -29.80
N ARG A 224 -19.22 -10.06 -29.70
CA ARG A 224 -18.36 -11.04 -30.39
C ARG A 224 -18.55 -11.07 -31.90
N THR A 225 -19.68 -10.58 -32.38
CA THR A 225 -20.02 -10.46 -33.81
C THR A 225 -19.97 -9.01 -34.28
N GLY A 226 -19.39 -8.11 -33.48
CA GLY A 226 -19.18 -6.70 -33.84
C GLY A 226 -20.28 -5.74 -33.42
N LYS A 227 -21.22 -6.15 -32.55
CA LYS A 227 -22.25 -5.26 -31.99
C LYS A 227 -21.73 -4.51 -30.77
N TYR A 228 -20.92 -3.51 -31.03
CA TYR A 228 -20.41 -2.55 -30.04
C TYR A 228 -20.11 -1.23 -30.75
N ALA A 229 -19.86 -0.19 -29.95
CA ALA A 229 -19.49 1.12 -30.42
C ALA A 229 -18.23 1.64 -29.72
N ILE A 230 -17.44 2.46 -30.42
CA ILE A 230 -16.26 3.14 -29.91
C ILE A 230 -16.41 4.64 -30.11
N THR A 231 -16.18 5.43 -29.07
CA THR A 231 -16.11 6.90 -29.16
C THR A 231 -14.72 7.37 -28.76
N LYS A 232 -13.96 7.91 -29.72
CA LYS A 232 -12.62 8.43 -29.47
C LYS A 232 -12.68 9.86 -28.94
N ILE A 233 -12.10 10.10 -27.77
CA ILE A 233 -11.99 11.41 -27.12
C ILE A 233 -10.53 11.82 -27.14
N GLN A 234 -10.24 13.04 -27.59
CA GLN A 234 -8.89 13.57 -27.71
C GLN A 234 -8.79 14.90 -26.97
N VAL A 235 -7.66 15.12 -26.30
CA VAL A 235 -7.35 16.35 -25.60
C VAL A 235 -6.02 16.88 -26.11
N SER A 236 -5.95 18.19 -26.33
CA SER A 236 -4.74 18.93 -26.62
C SER A 236 -4.67 20.10 -25.66
N ALA A 237 -3.67 20.13 -24.79
CA ALA A 237 -3.46 21.20 -23.82
C ALA A 237 -1.96 21.48 -23.62
N PRO A 238 -1.59 22.73 -23.29
CA PRO A 238 -0.23 23.07 -22.86
C PRO A 238 0.22 22.19 -21.69
N THR A 239 1.48 21.76 -21.71
CA THR A 239 2.14 21.09 -20.57
C THR A 239 2.82 22.09 -19.63
N GLU A 240 3.15 23.26 -20.16
CA GLU A 240 3.80 24.37 -19.50
C GLU A 240 3.15 25.68 -19.98
N GLU A 241 3.19 26.70 -19.12
CA GLU A 241 2.64 28.03 -19.37
C GLU A 241 1.12 28.05 -19.67
N THR A 242 0.57 29.25 -19.79
CA THR A 242 -0.87 29.42 -20.04
C THR A 242 -1.14 29.42 -21.52
N GLY A 243 -2.13 28.66 -21.97
CA GLY A 243 -2.53 28.64 -23.38
C GLY A 243 -3.93 28.06 -23.59
N LYS A 244 -4.26 27.72 -24.82
CA LYS A 244 -5.56 27.15 -25.20
C LYS A 244 -5.61 25.64 -24.97
N ALA A 245 -6.71 25.14 -24.43
CA ALA A 245 -6.99 23.70 -24.36
C ALA A 245 -8.19 23.33 -25.26
N THR A 246 -8.14 22.15 -25.85
CA THR A 246 -9.21 21.63 -26.72
C THR A 246 -9.50 20.17 -26.40
N ILE A 247 -10.79 19.85 -26.29
CA ILE A 247 -11.31 18.51 -26.02
C ILE A 247 -12.23 18.16 -27.19
N LYS A 248 -11.95 17.07 -27.90
CA LYS A 248 -12.73 16.63 -29.05
C LYS A 248 -13.29 15.23 -28.81
N VAL A 249 -14.60 15.13 -28.73
CA VAL A 249 -15.35 13.87 -28.82
C VAL A 249 -15.62 13.61 -30.30
N ASN A 250 -15.00 12.58 -30.87
CA ASN A 250 -15.19 12.21 -32.27
C ASN A 250 -16.53 11.49 -32.47
N PRO A 251 -17.05 11.41 -33.72
CA PRO A 251 -18.18 10.57 -34.04
C PRO A 251 -17.99 9.14 -33.51
N THR A 252 -19.04 8.59 -32.91
CA THR A 252 -19.07 7.21 -32.47
C THR A 252 -19.08 6.27 -33.67
N GLU A 253 -18.21 5.27 -33.66
CA GLU A 253 -18.09 4.24 -34.69
C GLU A 253 -18.65 2.92 -34.19
N GLY A 254 -19.44 2.23 -35.03
CA GLY A 254 -20.12 0.98 -34.67
C GLY A 254 -21.55 1.20 -34.18
N SER A 255 -22.22 0.10 -33.80
CA SER A 255 -23.59 0.14 -33.31
C SER A 255 -23.93 -1.09 -32.48
N TYR A 256 -24.86 -0.93 -31.54
CA TYR A 256 -25.42 -2.01 -30.73
C TYR A 256 -26.88 -1.68 -30.38
N ASP A 257 -27.62 -2.69 -29.95
CA ASP A 257 -29.04 -2.54 -29.61
C ASP A 257 -29.20 -1.70 -28.34
N GLY A 258 -30.04 -0.67 -28.39
CA GLY A 258 -30.24 0.27 -27.28
C GLY A 258 -29.24 1.44 -27.23
N MET A 259 -28.33 1.55 -28.21
CA MET A 259 -27.43 2.70 -28.34
C MET A 259 -28.21 4.02 -28.49
N PRO A 260 -27.89 5.06 -27.69
CA PRO A 260 -28.56 6.36 -27.83
C PRO A 260 -28.11 7.07 -29.13
N SER A 261 -29.05 7.66 -29.87
CA SER A 261 -28.75 8.43 -31.08
C SER A 261 -28.16 9.81 -30.78
N ALA A 262 -28.40 10.34 -29.59
CA ALA A 262 -27.83 11.58 -29.07
C ALA A 262 -27.47 11.44 -27.59
N ARG A 263 -26.48 12.23 -27.14
CA ARG A 263 -25.98 12.17 -25.77
C ARG A 263 -25.69 13.56 -25.22
N LYS A 264 -26.14 13.80 -23.98
CA LYS A 264 -25.69 14.94 -23.17
C LYS A 264 -24.31 14.65 -22.59
N HIS A 265 -23.42 15.63 -22.66
CA HIS A 265 -22.12 15.56 -22.00
C HIS A 265 -22.01 16.62 -20.91
N GLU A 266 -21.46 16.22 -19.77
CA GLU A 266 -20.90 17.12 -18.77
C GLU A 266 -19.38 16.98 -18.80
N PHE A 267 -18.65 18.09 -18.84
CA PHE A 267 -17.19 18.07 -18.78
C PHE A 267 -16.77 18.62 -17.43
N VAL A 268 -15.87 17.90 -16.76
CA VAL A 268 -15.17 18.33 -15.55
C VAL A 268 -13.71 18.45 -15.95
N ILE A 269 -13.22 19.68 -16.10
CA ILE A 269 -11.93 19.97 -16.71
C ILE A 269 -11.05 20.60 -15.64
N HIS A 270 -10.09 19.84 -15.13
CA HIS A 270 -9.16 20.34 -14.11
C HIS A 270 -8.24 21.41 -14.70
N THR A 271 -8.19 22.60 -14.11
CA THR A 271 -7.35 23.74 -14.51
C THR A 271 -7.16 24.68 -13.33
N LYS A 272 -5.95 25.21 -13.12
CA LYS A 272 -5.70 26.19 -12.03
C LYS A 272 -6.13 27.61 -12.38
N VAL A 273 -6.44 27.87 -13.63
CA VAL A 273 -6.80 29.21 -14.12
C VAL A 273 -8.24 29.23 -14.60
N ASP A 274 -8.91 30.34 -14.31
CA ASP A 274 -10.23 30.67 -14.82
C ASP A 274 -10.15 31.06 -16.31
N PRO A 275 -10.82 30.33 -17.22
CA PRO A 275 -10.93 30.73 -18.61
C PRO A 275 -11.64 32.08 -18.76
N GLU A 276 -11.37 32.79 -19.85
CA GLU A 276 -12.20 33.95 -20.20
C GLU A 276 -13.41 33.50 -21.01
N LYS A 277 -13.23 32.50 -21.88
CA LYS A 277 -14.28 31.96 -22.75
C LYS A 277 -14.20 30.45 -22.85
N VAL A 278 -15.38 29.84 -22.93
CA VAL A 278 -15.55 28.44 -23.30
C VAL A 278 -16.41 28.37 -24.56
N ILE A 279 -15.86 27.76 -25.61
CA ILE A 279 -16.53 27.58 -26.90
C ILE A 279 -16.93 26.11 -27.04
N VAL A 280 -18.16 25.86 -27.48
CA VAL A 280 -18.64 24.54 -27.89
C VAL A 280 -18.87 24.50 -29.39
N LYS A 281 -18.42 23.43 -30.06
CA LYS A 281 -18.61 23.21 -31.50
C LYS A 281 -19.28 21.85 -31.76
N PRO A 282 -20.62 21.79 -31.82
CA PRO A 282 -21.34 20.57 -32.21
C PRO A 282 -21.44 20.49 -33.73
N GLY A 283 -20.81 19.48 -34.35
CA GLY A 283 -20.72 19.39 -35.80
C GLY A 283 -20.02 20.61 -36.41
N GLU A 284 -20.71 21.36 -37.28
CA GLU A 284 -20.20 22.60 -37.88
C GLU A 284 -20.56 23.87 -37.08
N GLY A 285 -21.38 23.75 -36.02
CA GLY A 285 -21.78 24.89 -35.19
C GLY A 285 -20.63 25.43 -34.34
N VAL A 286 -20.67 26.72 -34.00
CA VAL A 286 -19.73 27.35 -33.06
C VAL A 286 -20.52 28.25 -32.12
N HIS A 287 -20.46 27.98 -30.82
CA HIS A 287 -21.22 28.71 -29.80
C HIS A 287 -20.35 29.02 -28.59
N GLU A 288 -20.30 30.30 -28.18
CA GLU A 288 -19.75 30.67 -26.88
C GLU A 288 -20.76 30.32 -25.77
N LEU A 289 -20.30 29.68 -24.70
CA LEU A 289 -21.14 29.26 -23.60
C LEU A 289 -21.28 30.37 -22.55
N LYS A 290 -22.48 30.48 -21.97
CA LYS A 290 -22.75 31.43 -20.89
C LYS A 290 -22.02 31.02 -19.61
N LYS A 291 -21.12 31.87 -19.11
CA LYS A 291 -20.54 31.72 -17.77
C LYS A 291 -21.60 32.01 -16.70
N VAL A 292 -21.72 31.14 -15.69
CA VAL A 292 -22.54 31.35 -14.49
C VAL A 292 -21.65 31.49 -13.26
N ALA A 293 -22.16 32.07 -12.18
CA ALA A 293 -21.30 32.52 -11.08
C ALA A 293 -20.76 31.38 -10.21
N ASN A 294 -21.52 30.29 -10.06
CA ASN A 294 -21.23 29.22 -9.12
C ASN A 294 -21.99 27.93 -9.45
N LYS A 295 -21.72 26.88 -8.66
CA LYS A 295 -22.34 25.57 -8.75
C LYS A 295 -23.87 25.60 -8.65
N GLU A 296 -24.43 26.41 -7.75
CA GLU A 296 -25.88 26.47 -7.53
C GLU A 296 -26.60 26.99 -8.78
N GLU A 297 -26.08 28.05 -9.41
CA GLU A 297 -26.60 28.56 -10.68
C GLU A 297 -26.41 27.54 -11.81
N PHE A 298 -25.24 26.90 -11.87
CA PHE A 298 -24.94 25.87 -12.87
C PHE A 298 -25.92 24.69 -12.79
N GLU A 299 -26.25 24.23 -11.59
CA GLU A 299 -27.21 23.14 -11.36
C GLU A 299 -28.63 23.50 -11.81
N LYS A 300 -29.05 24.76 -11.64
CA LYS A 300 -30.36 25.26 -12.07
C LYS A 300 -30.49 25.43 -13.58
N THR A 301 -29.39 25.59 -14.31
CA THR A 301 -29.43 25.67 -15.78
C THR A 301 -29.65 24.30 -16.42
N GLU A 302 -30.60 24.22 -17.35
CA GLU A 302 -30.85 23.01 -18.15
C GLU A 302 -29.75 22.81 -19.20
N CYS A 303 -29.34 23.89 -19.87
CA CYS A 303 -28.20 24.05 -20.77
C CYS A 303 -28.13 25.55 -21.18
N CYS A 304 -27.09 26.10 -21.78
CA CYS A 304 -25.72 25.59 -21.90
C CYS A 304 -24.83 26.62 -21.23
N SER A 305 -24.14 26.17 -20.20
CA SER A 305 -23.45 27.04 -19.28
C SER A 305 -22.16 26.39 -18.84
N TRP A 306 -21.29 27.20 -18.26
CA TRP A 306 -20.10 26.74 -17.58
C TRP A 306 -19.82 27.61 -16.37
N TYR A 307 -19.05 27.08 -15.42
CA TYR A 307 -18.47 27.86 -14.33
C TYR A 307 -17.10 27.33 -13.98
N PHE A 308 -16.32 28.16 -13.30
CA PHE A 308 -15.02 27.80 -12.74
C PHE A 308 -15.12 27.81 -11.21
N ASP A 309 -14.59 26.78 -10.57
CA ASP A 309 -14.46 26.69 -9.12
C ASP A 309 -12.98 26.47 -8.77
N ALA A 310 -12.34 27.50 -8.24
CA ALA A 310 -10.96 27.43 -7.78
C ALA A 310 -10.77 26.53 -6.54
N ASN A 311 -11.83 26.26 -5.78
CA ASN A 311 -11.75 25.48 -4.54
C ASN A 311 -12.08 23.99 -4.76
N GLU A 312 -12.78 23.65 -5.84
CA GLU A 312 -13.03 22.26 -6.22
C GLU A 312 -11.73 21.62 -6.73
N GLN A 313 -11.13 20.72 -5.96
CA GLN A 313 -9.95 19.94 -6.36
C GLN A 313 -8.82 20.79 -6.97
N GLY A 314 -8.54 21.95 -6.37
CA GLY A 314 -7.46 22.86 -6.83
C GLY A 314 -7.76 23.61 -8.13
N GLY A 315 -8.99 23.57 -8.64
CA GLY A 315 -9.44 24.30 -9.82
C GLY A 315 -10.10 23.41 -10.85
N VAL A 316 -11.39 23.64 -11.10
CA VAL A 316 -12.19 22.89 -12.07
C VAL A 316 -13.09 23.82 -12.89
N VAL A 317 -13.10 23.61 -14.20
CA VAL A 317 -14.12 24.15 -15.10
C VAL A 317 -15.16 23.08 -15.36
N ARG A 318 -16.43 23.36 -15.05
CA ARG A 318 -17.55 22.48 -15.38
C ARG A 318 -18.35 23.03 -16.55
N VAL A 319 -18.68 22.18 -17.51
CA VAL A 319 -19.40 22.55 -18.74
C VAL A 319 -20.60 21.64 -18.96
N LYS A 320 -21.78 22.23 -19.21
CA LYS A 320 -23.00 21.53 -19.65
C LYS A 320 -23.31 21.80 -21.11
N THR A 321 -23.54 20.73 -21.86
CA THR A 321 -23.88 20.79 -23.29
C THR A 321 -25.29 20.25 -23.57
N LYS A 322 -25.86 20.59 -24.74
CA LYS A 322 -27.10 19.96 -25.20
C LYS A 322 -26.82 18.50 -25.56
N ALA A 323 -27.87 17.71 -25.70
CA ALA A 323 -27.74 16.44 -26.39
C ALA A 323 -27.20 16.69 -27.80
N THR A 324 -26.14 15.97 -28.16
CA THR A 324 -25.50 16.03 -29.48
C THR A 324 -25.59 14.66 -30.12
N LEU A 325 -25.82 14.61 -31.44
CA LEU A 325 -25.87 13.35 -32.16
C LEU A 325 -24.52 12.65 -32.01
N VAL A 326 -24.53 11.38 -31.59
CA VAL A 326 -23.30 10.61 -31.38
C VAL A 326 -22.54 10.38 -32.69
N ALA A 327 -23.22 10.49 -33.84
CA ALA A 327 -22.63 10.45 -35.16
C ALA A 327 -21.93 11.76 -35.60
N GLN A 328 -21.97 12.82 -34.77
CA GLN A 328 -21.31 14.10 -35.05
C GLN A 328 -20.22 14.37 -34.01
N PRO A 329 -19.13 15.07 -34.39
CA PRO A 329 -18.13 15.49 -33.42
C PRO A 329 -18.70 16.56 -32.47
N LEU A 330 -18.19 16.56 -31.25
CA LEU A 330 -18.39 17.62 -30.27
C LEU A 330 -17.03 18.10 -29.77
N GLU A 331 -16.72 19.38 -29.97
CA GLU A 331 -15.49 20.00 -29.49
C GLU A 331 -15.78 21.03 -28.39
N ILE A 332 -14.97 21.05 -27.35
CA ILE A 332 -14.91 22.08 -26.30
C ILE A 332 -13.55 22.75 -26.37
N GLU A 333 -13.54 24.07 -26.32
CA GLU A 333 -12.34 24.89 -26.34
C GLU A 333 -12.35 25.85 -25.14
N LEU A 334 -11.26 25.86 -24.39
CA LEU A 334 -10.95 26.83 -23.35
C LEU A 334 -9.88 27.74 -23.94
N ASP A 335 -10.14 29.03 -24.03
CA ASP A 335 -9.17 29.99 -24.54
C ASP A 335 -7.95 30.14 -23.63
N ARG A 336 -8.14 29.87 -22.34
CA ARG A 336 -7.13 29.95 -21.29
C ARG A 336 -7.18 28.74 -20.37
N PHE A 337 -6.04 28.04 -20.28
CA PHE A 337 -5.82 26.83 -19.51
C PHE A 337 -4.38 26.81 -18.99
N ASN A 338 -4.19 26.30 -17.76
CA ASN A 338 -2.89 26.07 -17.16
C ASN A 338 -3.02 25.09 -15.97
N ASN A 339 -2.24 24.01 -16.00
CA ASN A 339 -2.10 23.02 -14.93
C ASN A 339 -0.64 22.82 -14.51
N ASP A 340 0.20 23.82 -14.75
CA ASP A 340 1.58 23.76 -14.31
C ASP A 340 1.67 23.74 -12.80
N ILE A 341 2.72 23.11 -12.27
CA ILE A 341 3.00 23.19 -10.83
C ILE A 341 3.32 24.64 -10.51
N GLU A 342 2.80 25.15 -9.39
CA GLU A 342 3.00 26.55 -9.03
C GLU A 342 4.48 26.91 -9.13
N LYS A 343 4.80 27.95 -9.89
CA LYS A 343 6.16 28.47 -9.97
C LYS A 343 6.55 28.91 -8.57
N VAL A 344 7.67 28.36 -8.11
CA VAL A 344 8.28 28.69 -6.82
C VAL A 344 8.42 30.20 -6.69
N ASP A 345 7.94 30.77 -5.60
CA ASP A 345 8.22 32.17 -5.28
C ASP A 345 9.74 32.34 -5.12
N GLU A 346 10.36 33.01 -6.10
CA GLU A 346 11.80 33.20 -6.15
C GLU A 346 12.32 34.02 -4.96
N SER A 347 11.46 34.80 -4.30
CA SER A 347 11.82 35.63 -3.14
C SER A 347 12.02 34.86 -1.83
N LEU A 348 11.51 33.63 -1.72
CA LEU A 348 11.66 32.81 -0.51
C LEU A 348 13.09 32.26 -0.37
N VAL A 349 13.62 32.16 0.85
CA VAL A 349 14.97 31.63 1.09
C VAL A 349 14.94 30.10 1.05
N LYS A 350 15.92 29.50 0.36
CA LYS A 350 16.11 28.05 0.31
C LYS A 350 16.49 27.52 1.71
N PRO A 351 15.87 26.44 2.22
CA PRO A 351 16.26 25.84 3.50
C PRO A 351 17.74 25.45 3.53
N SER A 352 18.39 25.56 4.69
CA SER A 352 19.77 25.11 4.86
C SER A 352 19.89 23.59 4.78
N VAL A 353 21.10 23.10 4.49
CA VAL A 353 21.40 21.66 4.47
C VAL A 353 21.23 21.09 5.89
N PRO A 354 20.53 19.95 6.07
CA PRO A 354 20.47 19.27 7.36
C PRO A 354 21.86 18.84 7.87
N GLU A 355 22.10 19.06 9.17
CA GLU A 355 23.37 18.72 9.83
C GLU A 355 23.20 17.57 10.84
N ASN A 356 24.33 17.05 11.35
CA ASN A 356 24.39 15.95 12.32
C ASN A 356 23.58 14.71 11.88
N ILE A 357 23.83 14.25 10.64
CA ILE A 357 23.16 13.08 10.09
C ILE A 357 23.88 11.82 10.57
N PHE A 358 23.14 10.91 11.21
CA PHE A 358 23.70 9.65 11.70
C PHE A 358 22.68 8.51 11.72
N ILE A 359 23.18 7.28 11.76
CA ILE A 359 22.39 6.05 11.84
C ILE A 359 22.30 5.61 13.31
N SER A 360 21.10 5.29 13.77
CA SER A 360 20.81 4.68 15.09
C SER A 360 19.96 3.42 14.93
N ASP A 361 19.72 2.72 16.04
CA ASP A 361 18.79 1.59 16.15
C ASP A 361 19.00 0.52 15.06
N VAL A 362 20.27 0.21 14.77
CA VAL A 362 20.67 -0.73 13.73
C VAL A 362 20.12 -2.12 14.04
N LYS A 363 19.22 -2.60 13.18
CA LYS A 363 18.67 -3.96 13.19
C LYS A 363 19.09 -4.68 11.91
N ASP A 364 18.78 -5.96 11.86
CA ASP A 364 19.02 -6.82 10.70
C ASP A 364 18.16 -6.48 9.48
N ASN A 365 17.02 -5.83 9.69
CA ASN A 365 16.08 -5.48 8.64
C ASN A 365 15.59 -4.03 8.69
N GLU A 366 16.21 -3.20 9.54
CA GLU A 366 15.78 -1.82 9.76
C GLU A 366 16.96 -0.93 10.17
N LEU A 367 16.97 0.30 9.68
CA LEU A 367 17.90 1.36 10.06
C LEU A 367 17.12 2.64 10.39
N THR A 368 17.48 3.32 11.46
CA THR A 368 16.93 4.63 11.81
C THR A 368 17.91 5.72 11.44
N ILE A 369 17.48 6.68 10.62
CA ILE A 369 18.27 7.83 10.18
C ILE A 369 17.78 9.07 10.92
N ASN A 370 18.73 9.79 11.53
CA ASN A 370 18.47 10.97 12.34
C ASN A 370 19.24 12.16 11.79
N TRP A 371 18.72 13.37 11.99
CA TRP A 371 19.40 14.62 11.67
C TRP A 371 18.96 15.76 12.61
N SER A 372 19.60 16.92 12.51
CA SER A 372 19.14 18.13 13.21
C SER A 372 18.01 18.82 12.45
N ASN A 373 16.99 19.30 13.17
CA ASN A 373 15.90 20.04 12.55
C ASN A 373 16.40 21.34 11.91
N VAL A 374 16.02 21.57 10.66
CA VAL A 374 16.34 22.79 9.91
C VAL A 374 15.26 23.83 10.17
N LYS A 375 15.68 25.07 10.47
CA LYS A 375 14.77 26.21 10.65
C LYS A 375 13.98 26.45 9.35
N ASP A 376 12.68 26.70 9.47
CA ASP A 376 11.75 26.96 8.36
C ASP A 376 11.48 25.76 7.42
N ALA A 377 11.99 24.56 7.73
CA ALA A 377 11.65 23.33 7.02
C ALA A 377 10.24 22.85 7.43
N THR A 378 9.38 22.58 6.45
CA THR A 378 8.04 22.00 6.65
C THR A 378 8.06 20.48 6.49
N SER A 379 9.05 19.95 5.75
CA SER A 379 9.29 18.52 5.58
C SER A 379 10.75 18.27 5.14
N TYR A 380 11.10 17.01 4.92
CA TYR A 380 12.38 16.62 4.37
C TYR A 380 12.19 15.66 3.19
N ASP A 381 13.17 15.63 2.30
CA ASP A 381 13.36 14.55 1.35
C ASP A 381 14.58 13.71 1.76
N LEU A 382 14.50 12.40 1.54
CA LEU A 382 15.58 11.45 1.77
C LEU A 382 15.90 10.74 0.45
N MET A 383 17.17 10.72 0.06
CA MET A 383 17.66 9.89 -1.02
C MET A 383 18.23 8.61 -0.43
N ILE A 384 17.71 7.46 -0.87
CA ILE A 384 18.18 6.13 -0.48
C ILE A 384 18.57 5.38 -1.74
N ASP A 385 19.87 5.08 -1.91
CA ASP A 385 20.41 4.38 -3.08
C ASP A 385 19.90 4.92 -4.43
N GLY A 386 19.80 6.25 -4.54
CA GLY A 386 19.32 6.97 -5.73
C GLY A 386 17.80 7.10 -5.86
N LYS A 387 17.01 6.51 -4.96
CA LYS A 387 15.54 6.68 -4.87
C LYS A 387 15.21 7.86 -3.97
N ILE A 388 14.25 8.70 -4.35
CA ILE A 388 13.88 9.90 -3.57
C ILE A 388 12.56 9.65 -2.83
N TYR A 389 12.59 9.77 -1.51
CA TYR A 389 11.46 9.68 -0.59
C TYR A 389 11.13 11.10 -0.11
N THR A 390 9.98 11.62 -0.49
CA THR A 390 9.51 12.96 -0.11
C THR A 390 8.61 12.94 1.11
N ASN A 391 8.50 14.10 1.75
CA ASN A 391 7.62 14.34 2.90
C ASN A 391 7.92 13.36 4.07
N VAL A 392 9.21 13.11 4.32
CA VAL A 392 9.64 12.27 5.43
C VAL A 392 9.78 13.07 6.72
N THR A 393 9.69 12.38 7.84
CA THR A 393 9.88 12.92 9.19
C THR A 393 11.25 12.55 9.74
N ASN A 394 11.69 13.28 10.76
CA ASN A 394 12.88 12.98 11.55
C ASN A 394 12.46 12.45 12.94
N PRO A 395 12.92 11.26 13.37
CA PRO A 395 13.74 10.33 12.61
C PRO A 395 12.95 9.64 11.48
N PHE A 396 13.69 9.12 10.48
CA PHE A 396 13.15 8.24 9.45
C PHE A 396 13.57 6.79 9.70
N ILE A 397 12.61 5.87 9.64
CA ILE A 397 12.85 4.45 9.85
C ILE A 397 12.77 3.72 8.50
N HIS A 398 13.91 3.22 8.01
CA HIS A 398 14.00 2.45 6.78
C HIS A 398 13.85 0.96 7.11
N LYS A 399 12.72 0.35 6.73
CA LYS A 399 12.34 -1.04 7.06
C LYS A 399 12.53 -1.99 5.88
N GLU A 400 12.30 -3.28 6.12
CA GLU A 400 12.34 -4.36 5.12
C GLU A 400 13.70 -4.50 4.41
N LEU A 401 14.76 -4.20 5.14
CA LEU A 401 16.14 -4.27 4.64
C LEU A 401 16.66 -5.70 4.66
N GLN A 402 17.61 -5.96 3.76
CA GLN A 402 18.42 -7.16 3.80
C GLN A 402 19.46 -7.03 4.92
N SER A 403 19.73 -8.12 5.64
CA SER A 403 20.76 -8.15 6.68
C SER A 403 22.17 -8.05 6.09
N VAL A 404 23.14 -7.54 6.86
CA VAL A 404 24.54 -7.36 6.43
C VAL A 404 24.65 -6.62 5.09
N SER A 405 23.83 -5.58 4.91
CA SER A 405 23.73 -4.83 3.67
C SER A 405 23.91 -3.34 3.92
N LYS A 406 24.63 -2.68 3.01
CA LYS A 406 24.91 -1.25 3.08
C LYS A 406 23.89 -0.44 2.29
N TYR A 407 23.43 0.64 2.90
CA TYR A 407 22.47 1.58 2.32
C TYR A 407 23.02 3.00 2.40
N LYS A 408 22.87 3.77 1.32
CA LYS A 408 23.40 5.14 1.22
C LYS A 408 22.28 6.16 1.36
N TYR A 409 22.51 7.15 2.20
CA TYR A 409 21.53 8.16 2.59
C TYR A 409 22.04 9.57 2.31
N LYS A 410 21.17 10.42 1.77
CA LYS A 410 21.32 11.89 1.78
C LYS A 410 20.00 12.52 2.18
N VAL A 411 20.05 13.60 2.96
CA VAL A 411 18.86 14.32 3.43
C VAL A 411 18.89 15.74 2.88
N ARG A 412 17.73 16.30 2.55
CA ARG A 412 17.56 17.74 2.31
C ARG A 412 16.28 18.26 2.94
N ALA A 413 16.30 19.51 3.39
CA ALA A 413 15.12 20.18 3.91
C ALA A 413 14.24 20.73 2.79
N VAL A 414 12.93 20.76 3.02
CA VAL A 414 11.92 21.29 2.10
C VAL A 414 11.03 22.26 2.88
N ASN A 415 10.75 23.43 2.31
CA ASN A 415 9.71 24.35 2.80
C ASN A 415 8.57 24.43 1.78
N GLU A 416 7.61 25.34 1.99
CA GLU A 416 6.37 25.40 1.19
C GLU A 416 6.60 25.48 -0.32
N THR A 417 7.69 26.12 -0.77
CA THR A 417 7.95 26.35 -2.20
C THR A 417 9.35 25.93 -2.65
N LYS A 418 10.33 25.81 -1.75
CA LYS A 418 11.74 25.54 -2.09
C LYS A 418 12.26 24.26 -1.46
N VAL A 419 13.17 23.65 -2.21
CA VAL A 419 13.88 22.42 -1.84
C VAL A 419 15.34 22.75 -1.63
N GLY A 420 15.89 22.35 -0.47
CA GLY A 420 17.29 22.55 -0.05
C GLY A 420 18.31 21.74 -0.87
N ASP A 421 19.59 21.95 -0.58
CA ASP A 421 20.66 21.12 -1.13
C ASP A 421 20.74 19.78 -0.39
N TRP A 422 21.21 18.75 -1.09
CA TRP A 422 21.48 17.45 -0.47
C TRP A 422 22.66 17.55 0.49
N SER A 423 22.54 16.86 1.62
CA SER A 423 23.67 16.61 2.52
C SER A 423 24.76 15.76 1.87
N GLU A 424 25.88 15.67 2.59
CA GLU A 424 26.86 14.60 2.37
C GLU A 424 26.22 13.22 2.55
N GLU A 425 26.82 12.22 1.89
CA GLU A 425 26.38 10.83 1.97
C GLU A 425 26.72 10.22 3.33
N VAL A 426 25.73 9.59 3.94
CA VAL A 426 25.91 8.74 5.13
C VAL A 426 25.59 7.30 4.75
N VAL A 427 26.40 6.36 5.23
CA VAL A 427 26.22 4.93 4.98
C VAL A 427 25.78 4.24 6.26
N GLY A 428 24.67 3.50 6.19
CA GLY A 428 24.24 2.59 7.24
C GLY A 428 24.41 1.14 6.80
N GLU A 429 24.75 0.25 7.73
CA GLU A 429 24.87 -1.19 7.49
C GLU A 429 23.96 -1.93 8.47
N THR A 430 23.09 -2.80 7.96
CA THR A 430 22.20 -3.61 8.79
C THR A 430 22.97 -4.67 9.58
N ALA A 431 22.43 -5.03 10.74
CA ALA A 431 23.00 -6.10 11.56
C ALA A 431 22.88 -7.47 10.87
N PRO A 432 23.61 -8.50 11.32
CA PRO A 432 23.35 -9.88 10.91
C PRO A 432 21.93 -10.32 11.25
N ASP A 433 21.31 -11.13 10.36
CA ASP A 433 19.99 -11.72 10.57
C ASP A 433 19.83 -12.28 11.98
N ARG A 434 18.85 -11.78 12.73
CA ARG A 434 18.60 -12.18 14.12
C ARG A 434 18.13 -13.63 14.23
N ASN A 435 17.58 -14.18 13.15
CA ASN A 435 17.17 -15.57 13.02
C ASN A 435 18.27 -16.44 12.40
N LEU A 436 19.45 -15.87 12.11
CA LEU A 436 20.60 -16.65 11.67
C LEU A 436 20.89 -17.73 12.71
N ASN A 437 20.94 -18.97 12.26
CA ASN A 437 21.13 -20.16 13.06
C ASN A 437 19.96 -20.54 14.00
N LEU A 438 18.79 -19.89 13.93
CA LEU A 438 17.60 -20.35 14.64
C LEU A 438 17.25 -21.78 14.19
N VAL A 439 16.99 -22.68 15.15
CA VAL A 439 16.43 -24.00 14.85
C VAL A 439 14.98 -23.81 14.41
N ASP A 440 14.61 -24.40 13.26
CA ASP A 440 13.26 -24.28 12.73
C ASP A 440 12.26 -24.87 13.73
N LYS A 441 11.20 -24.12 14.05
CA LYS A 441 10.17 -24.56 14.99
C LYS A 441 9.50 -25.88 14.61
N SER A 442 9.39 -26.17 13.32
CA SER A 442 8.85 -27.45 12.83
C SER A 442 9.74 -28.64 13.15
N GLU A 443 11.01 -28.40 13.49
CA GLU A 443 12.00 -29.40 13.91
C GLU A 443 12.06 -29.56 15.44
N LEU A 444 11.16 -28.90 16.19
CA LEU A 444 11.09 -28.92 17.65
C LEU A 444 9.77 -29.51 18.14
N LYS A 445 9.83 -30.31 19.20
CA LYS A 445 8.66 -30.83 19.91
C LYS A 445 8.80 -30.59 21.41
N ALA A 446 8.02 -29.65 21.94
CA ALA A 446 8.06 -29.28 23.34
C ALA A 446 7.01 -30.02 24.19
N THR A 447 7.35 -30.26 25.45
CA THR A 447 6.48 -30.77 26.52
C THR A 447 6.80 -30.01 27.80
N ALA A 448 5.80 -29.82 28.66
CA ALA A 448 5.98 -29.18 29.95
C ALA A 448 5.43 -30.04 31.08
N SER A 449 5.97 -29.91 32.29
CA SER A 449 5.47 -30.58 33.48
C SER A 449 4.10 -30.07 33.96
N SER A 450 3.65 -28.94 33.40
CA SER A 450 2.34 -28.31 33.62
C SER A 450 2.02 -27.36 32.47
N GLU A 451 0.76 -27.32 32.04
CA GLU A 451 0.26 -26.38 31.06
C GLU A 451 -1.24 -26.17 31.20
N HIS A 452 -1.70 -24.93 31.05
CA HIS A 452 -3.11 -24.60 31.06
C HIS A 452 -3.76 -25.02 29.72
N PRO A 453 -5.01 -25.53 29.68
CA PRO A 453 -5.67 -25.99 28.45
C PRO A 453 -5.73 -24.97 27.30
N SER A 454 -5.73 -23.68 27.62
CA SER A 454 -5.74 -22.58 26.64
C SER A 454 -4.35 -22.01 26.33
N TYR A 455 -3.32 -22.37 27.10
CA TYR A 455 -1.97 -21.78 27.07
C TYR A 455 -0.90 -22.88 27.12
N GLY A 456 -0.98 -23.80 26.14
CA GLY A 456 -0.11 -24.97 26.04
C GLY A 456 1.33 -24.63 25.66
N ILE A 457 2.29 -25.51 25.97
CA ILE A 457 3.73 -25.26 25.74
C ILE A 457 4.09 -25.00 24.28
N ASN A 458 3.31 -25.55 23.33
CA ASN A 458 3.53 -25.33 21.90
C ASN A 458 3.42 -23.85 21.50
N GLN A 459 2.67 -23.04 22.26
CA GLN A 459 2.54 -21.60 22.03
C GLN A 459 3.84 -20.84 22.30
N ALA A 460 4.75 -21.39 23.12
CA ALA A 460 6.07 -20.79 23.35
C ALA A 460 7.12 -21.21 22.30
N PHE A 461 6.74 -21.97 21.27
CA PHE A 461 7.62 -22.41 20.19
C PHE A 461 6.96 -22.23 18.81
N ASP A 462 5.91 -21.41 18.71
CA ASP A 462 5.15 -21.22 17.47
C ASP A 462 5.65 -20.05 16.62
N GLY A 463 6.68 -19.33 17.07
CA GLY A 463 7.26 -18.17 16.41
C GLY A 463 6.41 -16.89 16.53
N SER A 464 5.36 -16.90 17.35
CA SER A 464 4.54 -15.74 17.65
C SER A 464 4.85 -15.22 19.06
N PHE A 465 5.27 -13.97 19.15
CA PHE A 465 5.47 -13.28 20.42
C PHE A 465 4.17 -12.82 21.10
N SER A 466 3.01 -13.16 20.52
CA SER A 466 1.67 -12.76 20.99
C SER A 466 0.87 -13.91 21.61
N SER A 467 1.33 -15.14 21.43
CA SER A 467 0.83 -16.36 22.04
C SER A 467 1.49 -16.57 23.41
N LEU A 468 0.94 -17.47 24.23
CA LEU A 468 1.37 -17.62 25.63
C LEU A 468 1.38 -19.08 26.05
N TRP A 469 2.51 -19.55 26.57
CA TRP A 469 2.52 -20.71 27.47
C TRP A 469 2.35 -20.24 28.92
N PHE A 470 1.49 -20.94 29.67
CA PHE A 470 1.30 -20.72 31.10
C PHE A 470 1.01 -22.07 31.79
N VAL A 471 1.60 -22.31 32.96
CA VAL A 471 1.34 -23.53 33.76
C VAL A 471 -0.12 -23.62 34.23
N ASP A 472 -0.66 -24.81 34.48
CA ASP A 472 -2.03 -24.90 34.98
C ASP A 472 -2.12 -24.33 36.41
N TRP A 473 -2.78 -23.17 36.54
CA TRP A 473 -2.98 -22.51 37.83
C TRP A 473 -3.91 -23.27 38.79
N ASN A 474 -4.59 -24.32 38.32
CA ASN A 474 -5.37 -25.20 39.19
C ASN A 474 -4.49 -26.21 39.96
N GLU A 475 -3.26 -26.46 39.52
CA GLU A 475 -2.28 -27.35 40.17
C GLU A 475 -1.58 -26.65 41.35
N LYS A 476 -2.36 -26.28 42.37
CA LYS A 476 -1.88 -25.45 43.50
C LYS A 476 -0.69 -26.04 44.24
N GLU A 477 -0.57 -27.36 44.26
CA GLU A 477 0.53 -28.10 44.90
C GLU A 477 1.87 -27.99 44.15
N LYS A 478 1.87 -27.52 42.90
CA LYS A 478 3.07 -27.26 42.09
C LYS A 478 3.54 -25.80 42.19
N ILE A 479 2.70 -24.87 42.67
CA ILE A 479 3.06 -23.45 42.79
C ILE A 479 4.29 -23.29 43.71
N GLY A 480 5.31 -22.61 43.19
CA GLY A 480 6.57 -22.36 43.90
C GLY A 480 7.54 -23.55 43.92
N LYS A 481 7.19 -24.67 43.28
CA LYS A 481 8.11 -25.79 43.01
C LYS A 481 8.73 -25.64 41.62
N PRO A 482 9.84 -26.35 41.34
CA PRO A 482 10.43 -26.34 40.02
C PRO A 482 9.49 -26.90 38.94
N TYR A 483 9.46 -26.25 37.78
CA TYR A 483 8.79 -26.75 36.58
C TYR A 483 9.82 -27.23 35.55
N GLU A 484 9.40 -28.09 34.64
CA GLU A 484 10.26 -28.64 33.60
C GLU A 484 9.66 -28.37 32.23
N VAL A 485 10.48 -27.88 31.31
CA VAL A 485 10.19 -27.85 29.87
C VAL A 485 11.20 -28.74 29.20
N LYS A 486 10.73 -29.74 28.47
CA LYS A 486 11.55 -30.65 27.68
C LYS A 486 11.24 -30.43 26.21
N VAL A 487 12.28 -30.35 25.38
CA VAL A 487 12.13 -30.14 23.95
C VAL A 487 13.01 -31.13 23.20
N ASP A 488 12.33 -31.99 22.43
CA ASP A 488 12.95 -32.97 21.57
C ASP A 488 13.13 -32.38 20.17
N MET A 489 14.29 -32.65 19.56
CA MET A 489 14.63 -32.20 18.23
C MET A 489 14.43 -33.34 17.22
N VAL A 490 13.92 -33.03 16.03
CA VAL A 490 13.68 -34.04 14.97
C VAL A 490 14.98 -34.65 14.45
N LYS A 491 16.08 -33.89 14.52
CA LYS A 491 17.45 -34.35 14.22
C LYS A 491 18.46 -33.72 15.18
N PRO A 492 19.69 -34.25 15.28
CA PRO A 492 20.72 -33.65 16.13
C PRO A 492 21.16 -32.27 15.64
N TYR A 493 21.44 -31.35 16.56
CA TYR A 493 22.08 -30.06 16.27
C TYR A 493 23.22 -29.78 17.25
N ASP A 494 24.23 -29.05 16.78
CA ASP A 494 25.17 -28.37 17.66
C ASP A 494 24.50 -27.08 18.13
N ILE A 495 24.34 -26.87 19.44
CA ILE A 495 23.62 -25.72 20.01
C ILE A 495 24.42 -25.04 21.12
N ASN A 496 24.29 -23.72 21.26
CA ASN A 496 25.01 -22.95 22.29
C ASN A 496 24.22 -21.77 22.88
N LYS A 497 23.00 -21.51 22.40
CA LYS A 497 22.21 -20.35 22.83
C LYS A 497 20.71 -20.63 22.82
N ILE A 498 20.03 -20.16 23.86
CA ILE A 498 18.58 -20.05 23.97
C ILE A 498 18.21 -18.58 24.20
N ILE A 499 17.08 -18.12 23.66
CA ILE A 499 16.50 -16.82 24.02
C ILE A 499 15.13 -17.06 24.64
N TYR A 500 14.96 -16.60 25.88
CA TYR A 500 13.69 -16.60 26.60
C TYR A 500 12.99 -15.25 26.42
N HIS A 501 11.76 -15.27 25.92
CA HIS A 501 10.89 -14.09 25.81
C HIS A 501 9.82 -14.13 26.92
N PRO A 502 9.92 -13.26 27.94
CA PRO A 502 8.88 -13.14 28.96
C PRO A 502 7.63 -12.45 28.38
N VAL A 503 6.48 -12.62 29.05
CA VAL A 503 5.20 -12.00 28.64
C VAL A 503 5.25 -10.48 28.75
N GLU A 504 5.51 -9.98 29.95
CA GLU A 504 5.73 -8.57 30.27
C GLU A 504 6.41 -8.48 31.64
N LYS A 505 6.88 -7.29 32.00
CA LYS A 505 7.53 -7.05 33.29
C LYS A 505 6.57 -7.29 34.46
N GLY A 506 6.99 -8.06 35.45
CA GLY A 506 6.22 -8.35 36.66
C GLY A 506 5.08 -9.35 36.47
N TYR A 507 4.94 -9.92 35.27
CA TYR A 507 3.89 -10.89 34.98
C TYR A 507 4.07 -12.17 35.82
N ALA A 508 2.96 -12.79 36.19
CA ALA A 508 3.02 -14.06 36.91
C ALA A 508 3.72 -15.12 36.04
N GLY A 509 4.72 -15.78 36.59
CA GLY A 509 5.44 -16.83 35.89
C GLY A 509 6.66 -16.41 35.06
N VAL A 510 7.06 -15.13 35.09
CA VAL A 510 8.37 -14.74 34.55
C VAL A 510 9.48 -15.50 35.28
N TRP A 511 10.35 -16.16 34.52
CA TRP A 511 11.42 -16.99 35.06
C TRP A 511 12.46 -16.13 35.79
N GLN A 512 12.92 -16.60 36.96
CA GLN A 512 13.93 -15.92 37.78
C GLN A 512 15.21 -16.74 37.92
N THR A 513 15.08 -18.07 38.00
CA THR A 513 16.22 -18.97 38.10
C THR A 513 15.95 -20.25 37.32
N ILE A 514 16.90 -20.66 36.48
CA ILE A 514 16.81 -21.91 35.72
C ILE A 514 18.08 -22.76 35.83
N ASN A 515 17.92 -24.06 35.62
CA ASN A 515 19.01 -24.95 35.21
C ASN A 515 18.73 -25.43 33.78
N LEU A 516 19.78 -25.60 32.99
CA LEU A 516 19.69 -26.13 31.64
C LEU A 516 20.40 -27.48 31.57
N TYR A 517 19.77 -28.45 30.92
CA TYR A 517 20.35 -29.75 30.64
C TYR A 517 20.20 -30.08 29.15
N ALA A 518 21.14 -30.84 28.60
CA ALA A 518 21.08 -31.32 27.23
C ALA A 518 21.40 -32.81 27.14
N SER A 519 20.89 -33.45 26.09
CA SER A 519 21.05 -34.86 25.82
C SER A 519 21.41 -35.08 24.35
N THR A 520 22.38 -35.95 24.10
CA THR A 520 22.82 -36.36 22.75
C THR A 520 22.28 -37.73 22.34
N ASP A 521 21.59 -38.43 23.24
CA ASP A 521 20.99 -39.75 23.01
C ASP A 521 19.48 -39.81 23.34
N GLY A 522 18.92 -38.71 23.85
CA GLY A 522 17.52 -38.56 24.26
C GLY A 522 17.19 -39.20 25.61
N LYS A 523 18.15 -39.85 26.27
CA LYS A 523 17.97 -40.64 27.50
C LYS A 523 18.70 -40.02 28.68
N GLU A 524 19.99 -39.73 28.53
CA GLU A 524 20.80 -39.13 29.58
C GLU A 524 20.90 -37.61 29.40
N TYR A 525 20.55 -36.86 30.45
CA TYR A 525 20.59 -35.39 30.45
C TYR A 525 21.75 -34.91 31.32
N LYS A 526 22.71 -34.23 30.69
CA LYS A 526 23.84 -33.60 31.38
C LYS A 526 23.51 -32.15 31.65
N LYS A 527 23.82 -31.68 32.86
CA LYS A 527 23.64 -30.27 33.22
C LYS A 527 24.63 -29.42 32.43
N VAL A 528 24.12 -28.44 31.71
CA VAL A 528 24.86 -27.51 30.85
C VAL A 528 25.01 -26.15 31.54
N LEU A 529 23.97 -25.68 32.23
CA LEU A 529 24.02 -24.48 33.06
C LEU A 529 23.33 -24.71 34.39
N GLU A 530 23.81 -24.05 35.44
CA GLU A 530 23.31 -24.17 36.80
C GLU A 530 22.99 -22.78 37.39
N ASN A 531 21.80 -22.66 37.99
CA ASN A 531 21.30 -21.51 38.72
C ASN A 531 21.41 -20.17 37.96
N VAL A 532 21.16 -20.20 36.65
CA VAL A 532 21.16 -19.01 35.79
C VAL A 532 20.10 -18.04 36.31
N GLN A 533 20.53 -16.84 36.69
CA GLN A 533 19.62 -15.79 37.16
C GLN A 533 19.10 -14.98 35.98
N LEU A 534 17.79 -14.84 35.90
CA LEU A 534 17.09 -14.06 34.88
C LEU A 534 16.47 -12.81 35.51
N GLN A 535 16.55 -11.69 34.81
CA GLN A 535 16.05 -10.39 35.26
C GLN A 535 14.60 -10.16 34.83
N ASP A 536 13.80 -9.57 35.69
CA ASP A 536 12.43 -9.15 35.36
C ASP A 536 12.43 -7.76 34.70
N THR A 537 12.85 -7.72 33.44
CA THR A 537 12.87 -6.49 32.62
C THR A 537 11.68 -6.40 31.66
N GLY A 538 11.00 -7.52 31.39
CA GLY A 538 10.04 -7.66 30.30
C GLY A 538 10.67 -7.73 28.90
N LEU A 539 12.01 -7.78 28.81
CA LEU A 539 12.75 -7.90 27.55
C LEU A 539 13.28 -9.34 27.36
N PRO A 540 13.55 -9.76 26.12
CA PRO A 540 14.13 -11.07 25.84
C PRO A 540 15.49 -11.24 26.51
N GLN A 541 15.79 -12.45 26.98
CA GLN A 541 17.03 -12.77 27.68
C GLN A 541 17.81 -13.87 26.97
N GLU A 542 19.03 -13.55 26.55
CA GLU A 542 19.95 -14.54 25.97
C GLU A 542 20.59 -15.40 27.07
N ILE A 543 20.49 -16.72 26.90
CA ILE A 543 21.09 -17.73 27.75
C ILE A 543 22.12 -18.48 26.89
N LYS A 544 23.40 -18.13 27.07
CA LYS A 544 24.53 -18.74 26.33
C LYS A 544 25.21 -19.82 27.16
N PHE A 545 25.67 -20.87 26.48
CA PHE A 545 26.37 -22.00 27.07
C PHE A 545 27.44 -22.55 26.12
N GLU A 546 28.35 -23.38 26.65
CA GLU A 546 29.30 -24.10 25.80
C GLU A 546 28.58 -25.01 24.82
N THR A 547 29.10 -25.12 23.60
CA THR A 547 28.46 -25.87 22.53
C THR A 547 28.22 -27.32 22.90
N VAL A 548 26.94 -27.72 22.88
CA VAL A 548 26.53 -29.11 23.00
C VAL A 548 26.46 -29.69 21.59
N LYS A 549 27.45 -30.51 21.22
CA LYS A 549 27.50 -31.15 19.90
C LYS A 549 26.51 -32.31 19.79
N GLY A 550 25.76 -32.36 18.69
CA GLY A 550 24.80 -33.41 18.41
C GLY A 550 23.69 -33.54 19.44
N ALA A 551 23.22 -32.42 20.02
CA ALA A 551 22.09 -32.41 20.93
C ALA A 551 20.83 -32.87 20.19
N VAL A 552 20.12 -33.86 20.75
CA VAL A 552 18.84 -34.36 20.25
C VAL A 552 17.67 -33.94 21.14
N SER A 553 17.96 -33.47 22.35
CA SER A 553 16.96 -32.98 23.29
C SER A 553 17.58 -32.03 24.31
N PHE A 554 16.79 -31.10 24.84
CA PHE A 554 17.15 -30.29 25.99
C PHE A 554 16.02 -30.18 26.99
N LYS A 555 16.40 -29.81 28.20
CA LYS A 555 15.51 -29.73 29.35
C LYS A 555 15.84 -28.49 30.15
N ILE A 556 14.84 -27.64 30.33
CA ILE A 556 14.90 -26.43 31.14
C ILE A 556 14.17 -26.73 32.44
N GLU A 557 14.88 -26.66 33.55
CA GLU A 557 14.30 -26.73 34.88
C GLU A 557 14.15 -25.30 35.39
N ILE A 558 12.90 -24.81 35.48
CA ILE A 558 12.60 -23.49 36.05
C ILE A 558 12.51 -23.62 37.56
N VAL A 559 13.60 -23.29 38.24
CA VAL A 559 13.76 -23.41 39.69
C VAL A 559 12.92 -22.38 40.43
N LYS A 560 12.85 -21.16 39.90
CA LYS A 560 12.13 -20.04 40.52
C LYS A 560 11.54 -19.13 39.45
N ALA A 561 10.35 -18.64 39.70
CA ALA A 561 9.63 -17.70 38.84
C ALA A 561 8.67 -16.82 39.66
N ILE A 562 8.27 -15.69 39.09
CA ILE A 562 7.42 -14.70 39.78
C ILE A 562 6.09 -15.33 40.23
N LYS A 563 5.74 -15.12 41.51
CA LYS A 563 4.55 -15.69 42.16
C LYS A 563 4.49 -17.22 42.16
N GLY A 564 5.57 -17.92 41.80
CA GLY A 564 5.65 -19.38 41.79
C GLY A 564 4.94 -20.08 40.61
N TYR A 565 4.49 -19.34 39.60
CA TYR A 565 3.98 -19.88 38.32
C TYR A 565 5.11 -19.94 37.28
N CYS A 566 4.88 -20.48 36.08
CA CYS A 566 5.80 -20.33 34.93
C CYS A 566 5.04 -19.95 33.67
N SER A 567 5.64 -19.06 32.87
CA SER A 567 5.10 -18.58 31.62
C SER A 567 6.19 -18.15 30.63
N ALA A 568 5.86 -18.18 29.34
CA ALA A 568 6.72 -17.70 28.27
C ALA A 568 5.87 -17.19 27.10
N ALA A 569 6.29 -16.09 26.48
CA ALA A 569 5.74 -15.66 25.19
C ALA A 569 6.38 -16.47 24.04
N GLU A 570 7.70 -16.68 24.09
CA GLU A 570 8.43 -17.45 23.08
C GLU A 570 9.76 -17.98 23.68
N ILE A 571 10.25 -19.10 23.17
CA ILE A 571 11.55 -19.68 23.48
C ILE A 571 12.22 -20.07 22.17
N GLN A 572 13.39 -19.49 21.90
CA GLN A 572 14.14 -19.71 20.67
C GLN A 572 15.45 -20.45 20.94
N ILE A 573 15.84 -21.38 20.07
CA ILE A 573 17.08 -22.16 20.21
C ILE A 573 17.96 -21.94 18.99
N PHE A 574 19.24 -21.70 19.20
CA PHE A 574 20.18 -21.37 18.14
C PHE A 574 21.26 -22.45 18.01
N LYS A 575 21.55 -22.77 16.75
CA LYS A 575 22.65 -23.65 16.33
C LYS A 575 23.98 -22.94 16.56
N ASP A 576 24.99 -23.68 16.96
CA ASP A 576 26.38 -23.25 16.93
C ASP A 576 27.01 -23.65 15.61
N ASN A 577 27.35 -22.67 14.78
CA ASN A 577 28.03 -22.90 13.50
C ASN A 577 29.46 -22.33 13.48
N GLY A 578 30.03 -21.98 14.65
CA GLY A 578 31.23 -21.14 14.70
C GLY A 578 30.95 -19.73 14.15
N GLU A 579 31.90 -18.80 14.28
CA GLU A 579 31.80 -17.52 13.56
C GLU A 579 31.66 -17.80 12.05
N VAL A 580 30.52 -17.43 11.49
CA VAL A 580 30.25 -17.59 10.07
C VAL A 580 31.06 -16.54 9.30
N VAL A 581 32.27 -16.89 8.91
CA VAL A 581 32.88 -16.31 7.71
C VAL A 581 32.23 -17.02 6.53
N ALA A 582 31.56 -16.27 5.64
CA ALA A 582 30.98 -16.84 4.44
C ALA A 582 32.07 -17.58 3.63
N PRO A 583 31.80 -18.78 3.08
CA PRO A 583 32.73 -19.42 2.18
C PRO A 583 33.03 -18.50 0.99
N GLU A 584 34.29 -18.49 0.50
CA GLU A 584 34.71 -17.68 -0.66
C GLU A 584 33.87 -17.98 -1.93
N GLU A 585 33.18 -19.11 -1.96
CA GLU A 585 32.34 -19.57 -3.08
C GLU A 585 30.86 -19.17 -3.00
N ASP A 586 30.41 -18.55 -1.90
CA ASP A 586 29.06 -17.98 -1.77
C ASP A 586 29.00 -16.61 -2.47
N VAL A 587 28.71 -16.66 -3.76
CA VAL A 587 28.65 -15.47 -4.63
C VAL A 587 27.27 -14.81 -4.61
N THR A 588 26.27 -15.46 -4.02
CA THR A 588 24.93 -14.88 -3.82
C THR A 588 24.76 -14.21 -2.45
N ALA A 589 25.76 -14.33 -1.58
CA ALA A 589 25.81 -13.82 -0.22
C ALA A 589 24.67 -14.34 0.68
N ASP A 590 24.14 -15.52 0.37
CA ASP A 590 23.01 -16.13 1.08
C ASP A 590 23.45 -17.13 2.16
N LYS A 591 24.77 -17.26 2.36
CA LYS A 591 25.47 -18.14 3.31
C LYS A 591 25.22 -19.61 3.05
N LYS A 592 24.81 -19.97 1.83
CA LYS A 592 24.71 -21.33 1.32
C LYS A 592 25.65 -21.46 0.11
N VAL A 593 25.94 -22.71 -0.23
CA VAL A 593 26.55 -23.05 -1.51
C VAL A 593 25.57 -23.96 -2.20
N ASP A 594 24.75 -23.40 -3.08
CA ASP A 594 23.67 -24.11 -3.74
C ASP A 594 23.55 -23.78 -5.25
N ILE A 595 22.45 -24.24 -5.87
CA ILE A 595 22.23 -24.06 -7.31
C ILE A 595 22.15 -22.58 -7.70
N ASN A 596 21.83 -21.68 -6.76
CA ASN A 596 21.74 -20.25 -7.01
C ASN A 596 23.13 -19.62 -7.19
N ASP A 597 24.14 -20.08 -6.44
CA ASP A 597 25.54 -19.67 -6.64
C ASP A 597 26.07 -20.15 -7.99
N LEU A 598 25.73 -21.40 -8.37
CA LEU A 598 26.04 -21.92 -9.68
C LEU A 598 25.33 -21.13 -10.79
N ASN A 599 24.06 -20.79 -10.61
CA ASN A 599 23.29 -20.00 -11.57
C ASN A 599 23.83 -18.57 -11.69
N PHE A 600 24.26 -17.96 -10.58
CA PHE A 600 24.91 -16.65 -10.58
C PHE A 600 26.22 -16.70 -11.37
N MET A 601 27.10 -17.67 -11.09
CA MET A 601 28.35 -17.86 -11.82
C MET A 601 28.13 -18.14 -13.31
N VAL A 602 27.20 -19.03 -13.66
CA VAL A 602 26.92 -19.38 -15.06
C VAL A 602 26.36 -18.19 -15.84
N ASN A 603 25.58 -17.31 -15.20
CA ASN A 603 25.09 -16.07 -15.82
C ASN A 603 26.17 -14.98 -15.90
N TYR A 604 27.09 -14.93 -14.92
CA TYR A 604 28.19 -13.96 -14.88
C TYR A 604 29.31 -14.27 -15.89
N TYR A 605 29.58 -15.55 -16.17
CA TYR A 605 30.57 -16.00 -17.17
C TYR A 605 30.02 -16.12 -18.61
N ARG A 606 28.76 -15.72 -18.85
CA ARG A 606 28.12 -15.70 -20.18
C ARG A 606 28.08 -14.32 -20.86
N VAL A 607 28.85 -13.35 -20.36
CA VAL A 607 29.07 -12.05 -21.01
C VAL A 607 30.44 -12.00 -21.65
#